data_AF-A0A6P3ZA45-F1
#
_entry.id   AF-A0A6P3ZA45-F1
#
_cell.length_a   1.000
_cell.length_b   1.000
_cell.length_c   1.000
_cell.angle_alpha   90.00
_cell.angle_beta   90.00
_cell.angle_gamma   90.00
#
_symmetry.space_group_name_H-M   'P 1'
#
loop_
_entity.id
_entity.type
_entity.pdbx_description
1 polymer ?
#
loop_
_entity_poly.entity_id
_entity_poly.type
_entity_poly.pdbx_seq_one_letter_code
_entity_poly.pdbx_strand_id
1 'polypeptide(L)'
;MEYRSLDINVTCLEGFQVKNLFFKRPKIYATVSIVGSSRTTQKTPVGKFAGSFQRWDYPMRFYIEESMLQENCLMLMIRLRSSRTLCRDKDVGEVYVPIKQLFLHNDHNSYFGYQVHTASGKPKGRLHFSYKFSDRKRSSSLSTSKAVIEHVNLTSPPPSSEMNGLWNLVR
;
A
#
# COMPACT_ATOMS: atom_id res chain seq x y z
N MET A 1 20.22 -4.99 -4.07
CA MET A 1 18.91 -5.57 -3.70
C MET A 1 17.82 -4.80 -4.43
N GLU A 2 17.13 -5.44 -5.38
CA GLU A 2 15.96 -4.84 -6.05
C GLU A 2 14.74 -4.98 -5.11
N TYR A 3 14.02 -3.88 -4.91
CA TYR A 3 12.81 -3.85 -4.09
C TYR A 3 11.60 -3.43 -4.92
N ARG A 4 10.44 -3.99 -4.59
CA ARG A 4 9.15 -3.65 -5.18
C ARG A 4 8.19 -3.22 -4.09
N SER A 5 7.33 -2.23 -4.37
CA SER A 5 6.27 -1.88 -3.45
C SER A 5 5.03 -2.76 -3.71
N LEU A 6 4.47 -3.26 -2.62
CA LEU A 6 3.20 -3.96 -2.56
C LEU A 6 2.22 -3.07 -1.80
N ASP A 7 1.29 -2.46 -2.55
CA ASP A 7 0.19 -1.70 -1.99
C ASP A 7 -0.97 -2.66 -1.71
N ILE A 8 -1.45 -2.69 -0.47
CA ILE A 8 -2.53 -3.56 0.00
C ILE A 8 -3.61 -2.66 0.60
N ASN A 9 -4.87 -2.84 0.20
CA ASN A 9 -6.00 -2.21 0.85
C ASN A 9 -6.86 -3.24 1.56
N VAL A 10 -6.93 -3.17 2.89
CA VAL A 10 -7.82 -4.04 3.68
C VAL A 10 -9.23 -3.45 3.63
N THR A 11 -10.13 -4.09 2.88
CA THR A 11 -11.44 -3.52 2.55
C THR A 11 -12.49 -3.82 3.62
N CYS A 12 -12.90 -5.08 3.75
CA CYS A 12 -13.97 -5.47 4.67
C CYS A 12 -13.86 -6.93 5.14
N LEU A 13 -14.57 -7.24 6.21
CA LEU A 13 -14.70 -8.56 6.80
C LEU A 13 -16.18 -8.91 6.90
N GLU A 14 -16.57 -9.97 6.22
CA GLU A 14 -17.94 -10.48 6.14
C GLU A 14 -18.09 -11.77 6.96
N GLY A 15 -19.29 -11.99 7.51
CA GLY A 15 -19.65 -13.26 8.15
C GLY A 15 -18.90 -13.54 9.45
N PHE A 16 -18.29 -12.51 10.06
CA PHE A 16 -17.49 -12.66 11.26
C PHE A 16 -18.30 -12.45 12.53
N GLN A 17 -18.76 -13.56 13.10
CA GLN A 17 -19.47 -13.53 14.39
C GLN A 17 -18.48 -13.79 15.54
N VAL A 18 -18.29 -12.79 16.39
CA VAL A 18 -17.65 -12.99 17.70
C VAL A 18 -18.76 -13.25 18.71
N LYS A 19 -18.74 -14.43 19.33
CA LYS A 19 -19.56 -14.73 20.52
C LYS A 19 -19.10 -13.82 21.66
N ASN A 20 -19.69 -12.63 21.75
CA ASN A 20 -19.50 -11.74 22.89
C ASN A 20 -20.65 -11.97 23.87
N LEU A 21 -20.30 -12.32 25.10
CA LEU A 21 -21.25 -12.63 26.19
C LEU A 21 -22.07 -11.41 26.65
N PHE A 22 -21.68 -10.20 26.23
CA PHE A 22 -22.20 -8.93 26.77
C PHE A 22 -22.95 -8.07 25.75
N PHE A 23 -23.46 -8.65 24.65
CA PHE A 23 -24.24 -7.95 23.60
C PHE A 23 -23.53 -6.76 22.90
N LYS A 24 -22.28 -6.45 23.26
CA LYS A 24 -21.48 -5.39 22.63
C LYS A 24 -20.83 -5.90 21.35
N ARG A 25 -20.95 -5.11 20.27
CA ARG A 25 -20.29 -5.38 18.99
C ARG A 25 -18.76 -5.40 19.18
N PRO A 26 -18.06 -6.38 18.62
CA PRO A 26 -16.61 -6.49 18.78
C PRO A 26 -15.89 -5.35 18.04
N LYS A 27 -14.88 -4.77 18.68
CA LYS A 27 -13.99 -3.78 18.05
C LYS A 27 -12.84 -4.51 17.37
N ILE A 28 -12.96 -4.81 16.08
CA ILE A 28 -11.92 -5.57 15.35
C ILE A 28 -10.97 -4.63 14.61
N TYR A 29 -9.68 -4.93 14.62
CA TYR A 29 -8.68 -4.34 13.74
C TYR A 29 -7.84 -5.44 13.08
N ALA A 30 -7.27 -5.15 11.93
CA ALA A 30 -6.37 -6.03 11.21
C ALA A 30 -4.92 -5.62 11.43
N THR A 31 -4.04 -6.60 11.51
CA THR A 31 -2.59 -6.42 11.53
C THR A 31 -2.02 -7.18 10.34
N VAL A 32 -1.34 -6.47 9.47
CA VAL A 32 -0.77 -7.00 8.24
C VAL A 32 0.75 -7.04 8.37
N SER A 33 1.33 -8.19 8.09
CA SER A 33 2.78 -8.43 8.17
C SER A 33 3.23 -9.33 7.03
N ILE A 34 4.45 -9.11 6.56
CA ILE A 34 5.08 -9.97 5.55
C ILE A 34 6.10 -10.87 6.25
N VAL A 35 5.82 -12.16 6.27
CA VAL A 35 6.74 -13.18 6.76
C VAL A 35 7.81 -13.43 5.70
N GLY A 36 9.08 -13.48 6.10
CA GLY A 36 10.22 -13.65 5.19
C GLY A 36 10.86 -12.35 4.69
N SER A 37 10.35 -11.17 5.07
CA SER A 37 10.98 -9.87 4.81
C SER A 37 11.33 -9.14 6.11
N SER A 38 11.87 -7.92 6.00
CA SER A 38 11.97 -6.98 7.12
C SER A 38 10.63 -6.93 7.87
N ARG A 39 10.67 -7.08 9.20
CA ARG A 39 9.51 -7.27 10.10
C ARG A 39 8.63 -6.01 10.23
N THR A 40 8.28 -5.39 9.12
CA THR A 40 7.34 -4.27 9.09
C THR A 40 5.94 -4.83 9.29
N THR A 41 5.32 -4.41 10.39
CA THR A 41 3.95 -4.77 10.75
C THR A 41 3.12 -3.51 10.76
N GLN A 42 2.05 -3.48 9.98
CA GLN A 42 1.12 -2.35 9.92
C GLN A 42 -0.23 -2.76 10.51
N LYS A 43 -0.90 -1.83 11.18
CA LYS A 43 -2.20 -2.06 11.80
C LYS A 43 -3.24 -1.12 11.21
N THR A 44 -4.45 -1.61 10.98
CA THR A 44 -5.59 -0.76 10.66
C THR A 44 -6.11 -0.09 11.94
N PRO A 45 -6.87 1.02 11.81
CA PRO A 45 -7.78 1.42 12.89
C PRO A 45 -8.83 0.33 13.18
N VAL A 46 -9.59 0.52 14.24
CA VAL A 46 -10.78 -0.30 14.50
C VAL A 46 -11.78 -0.08 13.38
N GLY A 47 -12.23 -1.17 12.76
CA GLY A 47 -13.09 -1.10 11.59
C GLY A 47 -14.48 -0.60 11.96
N LYS A 48 -15.10 0.14 11.05
CA LYS A 48 -16.45 0.66 11.20
C LYS A 48 -17.46 -0.43 10.88
N PHE A 49 -18.49 -0.53 11.71
CA PHE A 49 -19.56 -1.50 11.48
C PHE A 49 -20.53 -0.96 10.43
N ALA A 50 -20.83 -1.76 9.42
CA ALA A 50 -21.77 -1.42 8.35
C ALA A 50 -22.68 -2.64 8.10
N GLY A 51 -23.84 -2.68 8.77
CA GLY A 51 -24.78 -3.80 8.62
C GLY A 51 -24.27 -5.09 9.26
N SER A 52 -23.89 -6.08 8.47
CA SER A 52 -23.36 -7.38 8.95
C SER A 52 -21.85 -7.54 8.73
N PHE A 53 -21.20 -6.55 8.13
CA PHE A 53 -19.77 -6.56 7.84
C PHE A 53 -19.03 -5.42 8.54
N GLN A 54 -17.73 -5.59 8.69
CA GLN A 54 -16.84 -4.57 9.22
C GLN A 54 -15.96 -4.03 8.10
N ARG A 55 -15.94 -2.70 7.93
CA ARG A 55 -15.22 -2.01 6.86
C ARG A 55 -14.05 -1.22 7.45
N TRP A 56 -12.88 -1.35 6.83
CA TRP A 56 -11.71 -0.54 7.14
C TRP A 56 -11.41 0.43 6.00
N ASP A 57 -11.32 -0.10 4.78
CA ASP A 57 -10.86 0.63 3.59
C ASP A 57 -9.56 1.41 3.89
N TYR A 58 -8.56 0.65 4.34
CA TYR A 58 -7.30 1.21 4.81
C TYR A 58 -6.14 0.74 3.92
N PRO A 59 -5.55 1.66 3.12
CA PRO A 59 -4.39 1.36 2.30
C PRO A 59 -3.12 1.27 3.14
N MET A 60 -2.29 0.29 2.82
CA MET A 60 -0.99 0.01 3.42
C MET A 60 0.02 -0.22 2.31
N ARG A 61 1.25 0.24 2.50
CA ARG A 61 2.35 0.02 1.55
C ARG A 61 3.46 -0.76 2.21
N PHE A 62 3.90 -1.83 1.58
CA PHE A 62 5.04 -2.63 2.00
C PHE A 62 6.12 -2.63 0.91
N TYR A 63 7.37 -2.81 1.31
CA TYR A 63 8.49 -3.00 0.40
C TYR A 63 9.00 -4.43 0.56
N ILE A 64 9.03 -5.15 -0.56
CA ILE A 64 9.47 -6.55 -0.61
C ILE A 64 10.70 -6.66 -1.51
N GLU A 65 11.61 -7.54 -1.13
CA GLU A 65 12.79 -7.85 -1.94
C GLU A 65 12.38 -8.77 -3.10
N GLU A 66 12.83 -8.45 -4.31
CA GLU A 66 12.42 -9.17 -5.51
C GLU A 66 12.98 -10.60 -5.55
N SER A 67 14.19 -10.82 -5.04
CA SER A 67 14.80 -12.16 -4.88
C SER A 67 13.90 -13.10 -4.06
N MET A 68 13.50 -12.66 -2.86
CA MET A 68 12.61 -13.41 -1.96
C MET A 68 11.23 -13.67 -2.56
N LEU A 69 10.72 -12.73 -3.37
CA LEU A 69 9.46 -12.91 -4.09
C LEU A 69 9.56 -14.03 -5.14
N GLN A 70 10.65 -14.08 -5.91
CA GLN A 70 10.87 -15.10 -6.93
C GLN A 70 11.06 -16.50 -6.32
N GLU A 71 11.77 -16.56 -5.19
CA GLU A 71 12.03 -17.79 -4.43
C GLU A 71 10.78 -18.32 -3.67
N ASN A 72 9.65 -17.61 -3.71
CA ASN A 72 8.44 -17.95 -2.96
C ASN A 72 8.64 -17.97 -1.43
N CYS A 73 9.62 -17.20 -0.94
CA CYS A 73 9.96 -17.14 0.49
C CYS A 73 9.08 -16.13 1.26
N LEU A 74 8.20 -15.41 0.57
CA LEU A 74 7.36 -14.36 1.17
C LEU A 74 5.91 -14.79 1.34
N MET A 75 5.38 -14.60 2.55
CA MET A 75 3.98 -14.88 2.88
C MET A 75 3.32 -13.66 3.53
N LEU A 76 2.22 -13.21 2.94
CA LEU A 76 1.35 -12.20 3.51
C LEU A 76 0.55 -12.83 4.65
N MET A 77 0.73 -12.30 5.85
CA MET A 77 -0.03 -12.69 7.03
C MET A 77 -0.93 -11.52 7.47
N ILE A 78 -2.24 -11.77 7.50
CA ILE A 78 -3.23 -10.83 8.03
C ILE A 78 -3.88 -11.43 9.28
N ARG A 79 -3.63 -10.82 10.43
CA ARG A 79 -4.23 -11.18 11.73
C ARG A 79 -5.38 -10.25 12.06
N LEU A 80 -6.51 -10.80 12.44
CA LEU A 80 -7.66 -10.08 12.96
C LEU A 80 -7.64 -10.14 14.48
N ARG A 81 -7.64 -8.98 15.13
CA ARG A 81 -7.59 -8.83 16.58
C ARG A 81 -8.83 -8.11 17.08
N SER A 82 -9.41 -8.62 18.16
CA SER A 82 -10.49 -7.94 18.87
C SER A 82 -9.90 -7.09 19.99
N SER A 83 -10.04 -5.78 19.87
CA SER A 83 -9.72 -4.83 20.93
C SER A 83 -10.71 -4.96 22.08
N ARG A 84 -10.20 -5.07 23.31
CA ARG A 84 -11.02 -5.17 24.53
C ARG A 84 -10.56 -4.14 25.56
N THR A 85 -11.51 -3.57 26.28
CA THR A 85 -11.24 -2.47 27.23
C THR A 85 -10.65 -2.94 28.55
N LEU A 86 -10.95 -4.18 28.97
CA LEU A 86 -10.58 -4.72 30.29
C LEU A 86 -9.65 -5.94 30.22
N CYS A 87 -9.41 -6.51 29.02
CA CYS A 87 -8.60 -7.70 28.85
C CYS A 87 -7.65 -7.50 27.68
N ARG A 88 -6.58 -8.32 27.62
CA ARG A 88 -5.66 -8.35 26.48
C ARG A 88 -6.41 -8.58 25.17
N ASP A 89 -6.00 -7.86 24.14
CA ASP A 89 -6.50 -8.02 22.78
C ASP A 89 -6.33 -9.47 22.32
N LYS A 90 -7.44 -10.05 21.87
CA LYS A 90 -7.52 -11.46 21.48
C LYS A 90 -7.38 -11.59 19.97
N ASP A 91 -6.50 -12.49 19.53
CA ASP A 91 -6.47 -12.95 18.14
C ASP A 91 -7.75 -13.75 17.84
N VAL A 92 -8.50 -13.30 16.85
CA VAL A 92 -9.82 -13.84 16.54
C VAL A 92 -9.90 -14.51 15.17
N GLY A 93 -8.89 -14.30 14.33
CA GLY A 93 -8.70 -15.02 13.08
C GLY A 93 -7.43 -14.58 12.35
N GLU A 94 -7.00 -15.38 11.39
CA GLU A 94 -5.79 -15.17 10.61
C GLU A 94 -5.96 -15.70 9.18
N VAL A 95 -5.24 -15.06 8.26
CA VAL A 95 -5.19 -15.37 6.83
C VAL A 95 -3.72 -15.38 6.42
N TYR A 96 -3.36 -16.41 5.66
CA TYR A 96 -2.03 -16.59 5.09
C TYR A 96 -2.15 -16.68 3.58
N VAL A 97 -1.38 -15.86 2.86
CA VAL A 97 -1.39 -15.84 1.39
C VAL A 97 0.05 -15.77 0.87
N PRO A 98 0.48 -16.72 0.02
CA PRO A 98 1.78 -16.62 -0.64
C PRO A 98 1.83 -15.37 -1.54
N ILE A 99 2.84 -14.50 -1.36
CA ILE A 99 2.92 -13.26 -2.15
C ILE A 99 3.20 -13.56 -3.62
N LYS A 100 3.93 -14.66 -3.90
CA LYS A 100 4.15 -15.12 -5.28
C LYS A 100 2.85 -15.42 -6.01
N GLN A 101 1.86 -16.00 -5.34
CA GLN A 101 0.56 -16.27 -5.94
C GLN A 101 -0.16 -14.97 -6.32
N LEU A 102 -0.10 -13.96 -5.44
CA LEU A 102 -0.64 -12.63 -5.71
C LEU A 102 0.08 -11.96 -6.88
N PHE A 103 1.39 -12.14 -6.97
CA PHE A 103 2.20 -11.58 -8.03
C PHE A 103 1.89 -12.19 -9.41
N LEU A 104 1.66 -13.50 -9.47
CA LEU A 104 1.29 -14.20 -10.71
C LEU A 104 -0.12 -13.82 -11.20
N HIS A 105 -1.05 -13.52 -10.29
CA HIS A 105 -2.42 -13.13 -10.59
C HIS A 105 -2.62 -11.60 -10.54
N ASN A 106 -1.59 -10.82 -10.91
CA ASN A 106 -1.64 -9.36 -10.84
C ASN A 106 -2.44 -8.75 -12.01
N ASP A 107 -3.69 -9.20 -12.17
CA ASP A 107 -4.64 -8.59 -13.10
C ASP A 107 -5.20 -7.34 -12.44
N HIS A 108 -4.84 -6.17 -12.99
CA HIS A 108 -5.17 -4.82 -12.52
C HIS A 108 -6.32 -4.74 -11.49
N ASN A 109 -5.98 -4.35 -10.25
CA ASN A 109 -6.93 -4.05 -9.16
C ASN A 109 -7.69 -5.28 -8.62
N SER A 110 -6.97 -6.39 -8.47
CA SER A 110 -7.55 -7.65 -8.04
C SER A 110 -8.13 -7.56 -6.63
N TYR A 111 -9.41 -7.91 -6.51
CA TYR A 111 -10.15 -7.98 -5.25
C TYR A 111 -10.25 -9.43 -4.81
N PHE A 112 -9.68 -9.77 -3.65
CA PHE A 112 -9.65 -11.14 -3.16
C PHE A 112 -10.41 -11.30 -1.85
N GLY A 113 -11.25 -12.33 -1.79
CA GLY A 113 -11.97 -12.74 -0.59
C GLY A 113 -11.43 -14.06 -0.03
N TYR A 114 -10.61 -14.00 1.01
CA TYR A 114 -10.02 -15.17 1.66
C TYR A 114 -10.81 -15.59 2.89
N GLN A 115 -10.91 -16.90 3.11
CA GLN A 115 -11.49 -17.45 4.34
C GLN A 115 -10.57 -17.16 5.52
N VAL A 116 -11.14 -16.56 6.56
CA VAL A 116 -10.44 -16.34 7.82
C VAL A 116 -10.50 -17.62 8.63
N HIS A 117 -9.36 -18.07 9.14
CA HIS A 117 -9.30 -19.23 10.03
C HIS A 117 -9.03 -18.77 11.46
N THR A 118 -9.63 -19.43 12.43
CA THR A 118 -9.26 -19.26 13.84
C THR A 118 -7.94 -19.99 14.14
N ALA A 119 -7.32 -19.68 15.27
CA ALA A 119 -6.18 -20.46 15.77
C ALA A 119 -6.48 -21.96 15.94
N SER A 120 -7.76 -22.34 16.04
CA SER A 120 -8.22 -23.74 16.06
C SER A 120 -8.43 -24.36 14.67
N GLY A 121 -8.08 -23.65 13.59
CA GLY A 121 -8.29 -24.09 12.20
C GLY A 121 -9.72 -23.96 11.68
N LYS A 122 -10.69 -23.56 12.51
CA LYS A 122 -12.09 -23.43 12.08
C LYS A 122 -12.29 -22.17 11.22
N PRO A 123 -13.01 -22.25 10.09
CA PRO A 123 -13.34 -21.09 9.27
C PRO A 123 -14.27 -20.14 10.04
N LYS A 124 -14.04 -18.85 9.88
CA LYS A 124 -14.75 -17.79 10.60
C LYS A 124 -14.84 -16.53 9.75
N GLY A 125 -15.74 -16.54 8.77
CA GLY A 125 -15.98 -15.41 7.89
C GLY A 125 -15.00 -15.31 6.71
N ARG A 126 -15.11 -14.22 5.97
CA ARG A 126 -14.29 -13.93 4.77
C ARG A 126 -13.73 -12.52 4.86
N LEU A 127 -12.41 -12.39 4.72
CA LEU A 127 -11.71 -11.12 4.65
C LEU A 127 -11.50 -10.75 3.18
N HIS A 128 -11.90 -9.54 2.84
CA HIS A 128 -11.70 -8.96 1.53
C HIS A 128 -10.61 -7.89 1.57
N PHE A 129 -9.68 -7.99 0.64
CA PHE A 129 -8.65 -6.99 0.41
C PHE A 129 -8.33 -6.90 -1.07
N SER A 130 -7.81 -5.75 -1.48
CA SER A 130 -7.20 -5.59 -2.81
C SER A 130 -5.70 -5.39 -2.68
N TYR A 131 -4.97 -5.67 -3.76
CA TYR A 131 -3.55 -5.39 -3.82
C TYR A 131 -3.14 -4.88 -5.20
N LYS A 132 -1.98 -4.23 -5.21
CA LYS A 132 -1.31 -3.77 -6.41
C LYS A 132 0.20 -3.82 -6.20
N PHE A 133 0.90 -4.47 -7.11
CA PHE A 133 2.36 -4.37 -7.18
C PHE A 133 2.74 -3.16 -8.04
N SER A 134 3.76 -2.41 -7.64
CA SER A 134 4.35 -1.40 -8.50
C SER A 134 5.10 -2.04 -9.66
N ASP A 135 5.15 -1.33 -10.78
CA ASP A 135 6.09 -1.66 -11.86
C ASP A 135 7.53 -1.67 -11.32
N ARG A 136 8.35 -2.53 -11.93
CA ARG A 136 9.77 -2.67 -11.59
C ARG A 136 10.46 -1.32 -11.80
N LYS A 137 10.68 -0.58 -10.72
CA LYS A 137 11.67 0.50 -10.76
C LYS A 137 13.03 -0.15 -10.68
N ARG A 138 13.68 -0.33 -11.84
CA ARG A 138 15.15 -0.32 -11.84
C ARG A 138 15.54 0.92 -11.04
N SER A 139 16.45 0.78 -10.09
CA SER A 139 17.12 1.93 -9.49
C SER A 139 17.97 2.60 -10.57
N SER A 140 17.34 3.33 -11.50
CA SER A 140 17.99 4.45 -12.13
C SER A 140 18.09 5.51 -11.05
N SER A 141 19.30 5.65 -10.51
CA SER A 141 19.83 6.86 -9.90
C SER A 141 18.93 8.09 -10.08
N LEU A 142 18.52 8.70 -8.95
CA LEU A 142 18.03 10.08 -8.80
C LEU A 142 17.99 10.88 -10.11
N SER A 143 16.94 10.73 -10.91
CA SER A 143 16.60 11.73 -11.91
C SER A 143 15.79 12.79 -11.17
N THR A 144 16.50 13.77 -10.60
CA THR A 144 15.96 15.07 -10.22
C THR A 144 15.06 15.55 -11.35
N SER A 145 13.75 15.53 -11.12
CA SER A 145 12.78 16.07 -12.05
C SER A 145 13.05 17.56 -12.19
N LYS A 146 13.53 17.92 -13.39
CA LYS A 146 13.59 19.28 -13.94
C LYS A 146 12.22 19.94 -13.73
N ALA A 147 12.15 20.88 -12.80
CA ALA A 147 11.12 21.91 -12.74
C ALA A 147 11.83 23.25 -12.59
N VAL A 148 12.48 23.69 -13.67
CA VAL A 148 12.80 25.11 -13.86
C VAL A 148 11.62 25.65 -14.64
N ILE A 149 10.70 26.29 -13.93
CA ILE A 149 9.62 27.07 -14.53
C ILE A 149 10.27 28.33 -15.10
N GLU A 150 10.21 28.45 -16.42
CA GLU A 150 10.47 29.68 -17.17
C GLU A 150 9.58 30.81 -16.62
N HIS A 151 10.22 31.81 -16.01
CA HIS A 151 9.71 33.18 -15.99
C HIS A 151 10.86 34.08 -16.45
N VAL A 152 11.04 34.19 -17.76
CA VAL A 152 11.85 35.24 -18.39
C VAL A 152 10.91 36.09 -19.21
N ASN A 153 10.57 37.27 -18.68
CA ASN A 153 10.16 38.37 -19.51
C ASN A 153 10.71 39.67 -18.93
N LEU A 154 11.34 40.43 -19.84
CA LEU A 154 11.63 41.86 -19.79
C LEU A 154 12.95 42.34 -19.12
N THR A 155 13.88 42.67 -20.03
CA THR A 155 14.63 43.95 -20.07
C THR A 155 16.03 43.98 -19.44
N SER A 156 17.03 43.68 -20.26
CA SER A 156 18.19 44.55 -20.57
C SER A 156 19.27 43.72 -21.30
N PRO A 157 19.90 44.29 -22.34
CA PRO A 157 21.24 44.85 -22.12
C PRO A 157 21.46 46.16 -22.89
N PRO A 158 22.48 46.95 -22.51
CA PRO A 158 23.63 46.95 -23.42
C PRO A 158 24.98 47.04 -22.68
N PRO A 159 26.03 46.40 -23.22
CA PRO A 159 27.38 46.94 -23.15
C PRO A 159 27.75 47.61 -24.49
N SER A 160 28.22 48.84 -24.37
CA SER A 160 28.69 49.73 -25.42
C SER A 160 30.01 49.30 -26.06
N SER A 161 30.23 49.79 -27.28
CA SER A 161 31.48 49.87 -28.05
C SER A 161 31.77 48.67 -28.97
N GLU A 162 31.43 48.82 -30.25
CA GLU A 162 32.46 48.97 -31.29
C GLU A 162 31.87 49.55 -32.58
N MET A 163 32.61 50.52 -33.11
CA MET A 163 32.37 51.24 -34.36
C MET A 163 32.35 50.28 -35.56
N ASN A 164 31.54 50.56 -36.59
CA ASN A 164 31.99 50.63 -37.99
C ASN A 164 30.84 50.90 -38.97
N GLY A 165 31.00 51.95 -39.77
CA GLY A 165 30.67 51.90 -41.19
C GLY A 165 29.27 52.33 -41.64
N LEU A 166 29.13 53.64 -41.90
CA LEU A 166 28.62 54.24 -43.15
C LEU A 166 27.96 53.27 -44.17
N TRP A 167 26.71 53.56 -44.59
CA TRP A 167 26.38 54.11 -45.92
C TRP A 167 24.87 54.07 -46.23
N ASN A 168 24.39 55.18 -46.81
CA ASN A 168 23.35 55.34 -47.83
C ASN A 168 21.85 55.49 -47.48
N LEU A 169 21.51 56.79 -47.44
CA LEU A 169 20.38 57.54 -48.02
C LEU A 169 19.64 56.96 -49.26
N VAL A 170 18.46 57.56 -49.51
CA VAL A 170 17.58 57.53 -50.71
C VAL A 170 16.52 56.40 -50.66
N ARG A 171 15.20 56.62 -50.69
CA ARG A 171 14.36 57.70 -51.23
C ARG A 171 13.03 57.76 -50.49
#